data_AF-A0A1I3L1N5-F1
#
_entry.id   AF-A0A1I3L1N5-F1
#
_cell.length_a   1.000
_cell.length_b   1.000
_cell.length_c   1.000
_cell.angle_alpha   90.00
_cell.angle_beta   90.00
_cell.angle_gamma   90.00
#
_symmetry.space_group_name_H-M   'P 1'
#
loop_
_entity.id
_entity.type
_entity.pdbx_description
1 polymer ?
#
loop_
_entity_poly.entity_id
_entity_poly.type
_entity_poly.pdbx_seq_one_letter_code
_entity_poly.pdbx_strand_id
1 'polypeptide(L)'
;MMFNYYSLITLLPLSNLEKTTICVLIVTILSFLFNLLNSINKKRRKSRMQRDLIYITEYKWNDLINILTFKNHIHHSDIQKTLQIDFKKFDSKYKNILYQELYRIKNYYDINPHNWKTLVNMIFEEGKETSIKKVSY
;
A
#
# COMPACT_ATOMS: atom_id res chain seq x y z
N MET A 1 2.65 -32.19 18.12
CA MET A 1 1.46 -32.78 18.76
C MET A 1 0.24 -32.34 17.95
N MET A 2 -0.05 -33.01 16.82
CA MET A 2 -1.26 -32.73 16.05
C MET A 2 -2.44 -33.24 16.86
N PHE A 3 -3.23 -32.33 17.42
CA PHE A 3 -4.46 -32.68 18.11
C PHE A 3 -5.35 -33.48 17.17
N ASN A 4 -5.80 -34.61 17.68
CA ASN A 4 -6.51 -35.67 16.99
C ASN A 4 -7.97 -35.25 16.71
N TYR A 5 -8.16 -34.16 15.95
CA TYR A 5 -9.50 -33.64 15.59
C TYR A 5 -10.33 -34.69 14.86
N TYR A 6 -9.68 -35.59 14.11
CA TYR A 6 -10.32 -36.73 13.47
C TYR A 6 -10.90 -37.73 14.48
N SER A 7 -10.25 -37.97 15.63
CA SER A 7 -10.75 -38.93 16.62
C SER A 7 -12.02 -38.45 17.34
N LEU A 8 -12.18 -37.14 17.48
CA LEU A 8 -13.36 -36.52 18.10
C LEU A 8 -14.60 -36.61 17.19
N ILE A 9 -14.41 -36.46 15.87
CA ILE A 9 -15.49 -36.60 14.88
C ILE A 9 -15.91 -38.08 14.74
N THR A 10 -14.99 -39.03 14.88
CA THR A 10 -15.33 -40.47 14.82
C THR A 10 -16.17 -40.95 16.00
N LEU A 11 -16.04 -40.31 17.18
CA LEU A 11 -16.77 -40.64 18.41
C LEU A 11 -18.24 -40.17 18.43
N LEU A 12 -18.61 -39.25 17.53
CA LEU A 12 -20.01 -38.85 17.37
C LEU A 12 -20.81 -39.98 16.70
N PRO A 13 -22.02 -40.32 17.21
CA PRO A 13 -22.90 -41.35 16.63
C PRO A 13 -23.61 -40.83 15.37
N LEU A 14 -22.84 -40.21 14.47
CA LEU A 14 -23.29 -39.70 13.18
C LEU A 14 -22.87 -40.67 12.09
N SER A 15 -23.71 -40.78 11.06
CA SER A 15 -23.39 -41.50 9.84
C SER A 15 -22.17 -40.87 9.14
N ASN A 16 -21.47 -41.65 8.33
CA ASN A 16 -20.28 -41.17 7.61
C ASN A 16 -20.59 -39.98 6.69
N LEU A 17 -21.79 -39.93 6.11
CA LEU A 17 -22.25 -38.82 5.26
C LEU A 17 -22.41 -37.52 6.06
N GLU A 18 -22.99 -37.59 7.27
CA GLU A 18 -23.14 -36.43 8.15
C GLU A 18 -21.76 -35.91 8.59
N LYS A 19 -20.83 -36.81 8.92
CA LYS A 19 -19.44 -36.45 9.25
C LYS A 19 -18.75 -35.73 8.10
N THR A 20 -18.88 -36.23 6.87
CA THR A 20 -18.32 -35.55 5.69
C THR A 20 -18.97 -34.19 5.43
N THR A 21 -20.28 -34.09 5.63
CA THR A 21 -21.03 -32.84 5.42
C THR A 21 -20.60 -31.76 6.42
N ILE A 22 -20.42 -32.13 7.70
CA ILE A 22 -19.91 -31.24 8.74
C ILE A 22 -18.48 -30.79 8.42
N CYS A 23 -17.59 -31.69 7.99
CA CYS A 23 -16.24 -31.33 7.58
C CYS A 23 -16.24 -30.32 6.42
N VAL A 24 -17.08 -30.53 5.40
CA VAL A 24 -17.21 -29.59 4.27
C VAL A 24 -17.70 -28.23 4.76
N LEU A 25 -18.73 -28.19 5.60
CA LEU A 25 -19.25 -26.96 6.20
C LEU A 25 -18.19 -26.19 6.99
N ILE A 26 -17.38 -26.89 7.79
CA ILE A 26 -16.29 -26.25 8.54
C ILE A 26 -15.27 -25.64 7.58
N VAL A 27 -14.88 -26.34 6.52
CA VAL A 27 -13.92 -25.83 5.52
C VAL A 27 -14.47 -24.61 4.78
N THR A 28 -15.76 -24.60 4.40
CA THR A 28 -16.38 -23.42 3.76
C THR A 28 -16.47 -22.24 4.72
N ILE A 29 -16.85 -22.46 5.98
CA ILE A 29 -16.90 -21.40 6.99
C ILE A 29 -15.50 -20.80 7.22
N LEU A 30 -14.47 -21.64 7.37
CA LEU A 30 -13.09 -21.17 7.53
C LEU A 30 -12.61 -20.39 6.31
N SER A 31 -12.93 -20.86 5.10
CA SER A 31 -12.60 -20.16 3.85
C SER A 31 -13.29 -18.79 3.76
N PHE A 32 -14.56 -18.72 4.18
CA PHE A 32 -15.32 -17.48 4.23
C PHE A 32 -14.73 -16.50 5.25
N LEU A 33 -14.40 -16.96 6.46
CA LEU A 33 -13.75 -16.15 7.49
C LEU A 33 -12.40 -15.60 7.01
N PHE A 34 -11.60 -16.41 6.34
CA PHE A 34 -10.32 -15.99 5.78
C PHE A 34 -10.51 -14.89 4.71
N ASN A 35 -11.49 -15.05 3.82
CA ASN A 35 -11.84 -14.03 2.82
C ASN A 35 -12.32 -12.72 3.46
N LEU A 36 -13.11 -12.81 4.53
CA LEU A 36 -13.62 -11.65 5.25
C LEU A 36 -12.50 -10.89 5.96
N LEU A 37 -11.60 -11.61 6.64
CA LEU A 37 -10.39 -11.02 7.26
C LEU A 37 -9.51 -10.35 6.21
N ASN A 38 -9.30 -10.99 5.05
CA ASN A 38 -8.55 -10.40 3.94
C ASN A 38 -9.22 -9.13 3.40
N SER A 39 -10.54 -9.10 3.30
CA SER A 39 -11.29 -7.93 2.87
C SER A 39 -11.14 -6.76 3.85
N ILE A 40 -11.26 -7.03 5.16
CA ILE A 40 -11.04 -6.03 6.21
C ILE A 40 -9.61 -5.47 6.15
N ASN A 41 -8.61 -6.34 6.02
CA ASN A 41 -7.21 -5.93 5.95
C ASN A 41 -6.93 -5.08 4.69
N LYS A 42 -7.48 -5.47 3.53
CA LYS A 42 -7.41 -4.66 2.30
C LYS A 42 -8.05 -3.28 2.48
N LYS A 43 -9.25 -3.22 3.09
CA LYS A 43 -9.96 -1.96 3.35
C LYS A 43 -9.17 -1.05 4.30
N ARG A 44 -8.63 -1.60 5.40
CA ARG A 44 -7.79 -0.87 6.36
C ARG A 44 -6.53 -0.33 5.70
N ARG A 45 -5.84 -1.14 4.88
CA ARG A 45 -4.65 -0.70 4.13
C ARG A 45 -5.00 0.46 3.19
N LYS A 46 -6.09 0.36 2.43
CA LYS A 46 -6.55 1.42 1.52
C LYS A 46 -6.87 2.72 2.27
N SER A 47 -7.58 2.63 3.40
CA SER A 47 -7.90 3.79 4.24
C SER A 47 -6.64 4.48 4.80
N ARG A 48 -5.59 3.73 5.15
CA ARG A 48 -4.31 4.31 5.58
C ARG A 48 -3.63 5.03 4.43
N MET A 49 -3.49 4.39 3.26
CA MET A 49 -2.87 5.01 2.08
C MET A 49 -3.60 6.29 1.64
N GLN A 50 -4.93 6.32 1.72
CA GLN A 50 -5.71 7.53 1.44
C GLN A 50 -5.43 8.65 2.44
N ARG A 51 -5.36 8.33 3.74
CA ARG A 51 -5.01 9.31 4.76
C ARG A 51 -3.60 9.86 4.57
N ASP A 52 -2.64 8.99 4.28
CA ASP A 52 -1.26 9.40 4.03
C ASP A 52 -1.17 10.27 2.77
N LEU A 53 -1.93 9.97 1.71
CA LEU A 53 -2.00 10.81 0.51
C LEU A 53 -2.55 12.20 0.83
N ILE A 54 -3.69 12.29 1.53
CA ILE A 54 -4.31 13.55 1.95
C ILE A 54 -3.35 14.34 2.83
N TYR A 55 -2.68 13.66 3.76
CA TYR A 55 -1.67 14.27 4.61
C TYR A 55 -0.55 14.92 3.79
N ILE A 56 -0.08 14.26 2.74
CA ILE A 56 0.93 14.83 1.84
C ILE A 56 0.39 16.08 1.13
N THR A 57 -0.76 15.94 0.48
CA THR A 57 -1.27 16.96 -0.45
C THR A 57 -1.82 18.18 0.27
N GLU A 58 -2.34 18.03 1.48
CA GLU A 58 -2.95 19.14 2.24
C GLU A 58 -2.03 19.70 3.31
N TYR A 59 -1.25 18.85 4.01
CA TYR A 59 -0.48 19.28 5.18
C TYR A 59 1.02 19.40 4.91
N LYS A 60 1.56 18.65 3.93
CA LYS A 60 2.98 18.65 3.57
C LYS A 60 3.27 19.28 2.21
N TRP A 61 2.29 19.99 1.64
CA TRP A 61 2.43 20.62 0.34
C TRP A 61 3.60 21.62 0.27
N ASN A 62 3.66 22.53 1.24
CA ASN A 62 4.74 23.53 1.31
C ASN A 62 6.09 22.87 1.59
N ASP A 63 6.12 21.83 2.43
CA ASP A 63 7.33 21.06 2.71
C ASP A 63 7.84 20.39 1.43
N LEU A 64 6.95 19.82 0.60
CA LEU A 64 7.31 19.26 -0.70
C LEU A 64 7.87 20.31 -1.66
N ILE A 65 7.25 21.49 -1.75
CA ILE A 65 7.75 22.58 -2.57
C ILE A 65 9.15 22.97 -2.10
N ASN A 66 9.34 23.19 -0.80
CA ASN A 66 10.63 23.58 -0.22
C ASN A 66 11.73 22.55 -0.46
N ILE A 67 11.41 21.27 -0.33
CA ILE A 67 12.31 20.15 -0.65
C ILE A 67 12.72 20.22 -2.13
N LEU A 68 11.77 20.45 -3.03
CA LEU A 68 12.00 20.45 -4.47
C LEU A 68 12.71 21.71 -4.98
N THR A 69 12.51 22.86 -4.35
CA THR A 69 13.15 24.14 -4.71
C THR A 69 14.45 24.39 -3.94
N PHE A 70 14.81 23.52 -2.99
CA PHE A 70 16.03 23.67 -2.21
C PHE A 70 17.27 23.72 -3.11
N LYS A 71 18.12 24.73 -2.91
CA LYS A 71 19.32 24.93 -3.74
C LYS A 71 20.33 23.78 -3.59
N ASN A 72 20.44 23.25 -2.37
CA ASN A 72 21.35 22.14 -2.11
C ASN A 72 20.69 20.79 -2.47
N HIS A 73 21.54 19.82 -2.77
CA HIS A 73 21.10 18.44 -2.96
C HIS A 73 20.55 17.88 -1.65
N ILE A 74 19.33 17.35 -1.71
CA ILE A 74 18.71 16.65 -0.61
C ILE A 74 19.02 15.15 -0.68
N HIS A 75 19.14 14.51 0.48
CA HIS A 75 19.27 13.06 0.59
C HIS A 75 17.94 12.40 0.96
N HIS A 76 17.87 11.08 0.76
CA HIS A 76 16.70 10.28 1.11
C HIS A 76 16.29 10.44 2.59
N SER A 77 17.27 10.54 3.49
CA SER A 77 17.05 10.73 4.93
C SER A 77 16.33 12.03 5.25
N ASP A 78 16.61 13.09 4.49
CA ASP A 78 16.07 14.42 4.76
C ASP A 78 14.60 14.46 4.35
N ILE A 79 14.27 13.87 3.19
CA ILE A 79 12.90 13.71 2.73
C ILE A 79 12.09 12.87 3.73
N GLN A 80 12.65 11.76 4.23
CA GLN A 80 11.96 10.92 5.23
C GLN A 80 11.70 11.65 6.53
N LYS A 81 12.67 12.43 7.04
CA LYS A 81 12.51 13.21 8.27
C LYS A 81 11.45 14.31 8.13
N THR A 82 11.42 14.99 6.99
CA THR A 82 10.51 16.12 6.77
C THR A 82 9.08 15.65 6.51
N LEU A 83 8.91 14.65 5.65
CA LEU A 83 7.57 14.17 5.27
C LEU A 83 7.02 13.15 6.26
N GLN A 84 7.88 12.43 6.99
CA GLN A 84 7.53 11.37 7.94
C GLN A 84 6.66 10.26 7.34
N ILE A 85 6.84 10.01 6.05
CA ILE A 85 6.01 9.08 5.28
C ILE A 85 6.89 8.03 4.62
N ASP A 86 6.40 6.80 4.68
CA ASP A 86 7.01 5.66 4.04
C ASP A 86 6.31 5.36 2.71
N PHE A 87 6.87 5.91 1.62
CA PHE A 87 6.36 5.71 0.27
C PHE A 87 6.34 4.24 -0.18
N LYS A 88 7.10 3.34 0.47
CA LYS A 88 7.08 1.90 0.17
C LYS A 88 5.74 1.25 0.50
N LYS A 89 4.98 1.85 1.43
CA LYS A 89 3.66 1.34 1.85
C LYS A 89 2.55 1.67 0.84
N PHE A 90 2.79 2.66 -0.03
CA PHE A 90 1.85 3.06 -1.06
C PHE A 90 1.79 1.99 -2.17
N ASP A 91 0.59 1.70 -2.64
CA ASP A 91 0.43 0.92 -3.87
C ASP A 91 0.76 1.79 -5.11
N SER A 92 0.87 1.14 -6.28
CA SER A 92 1.19 1.82 -7.54
C SER A 92 0.18 2.91 -7.91
N LYS A 93 -1.10 2.74 -7.55
CA LYS A 93 -2.14 3.72 -7.85
C LYS A 93 -1.90 5.01 -7.06
N TYR A 94 -1.69 4.92 -5.75
CA TYR A 94 -1.44 6.10 -4.92
C TYR A 94 -0.08 6.75 -5.21
N LYS A 95 0.94 5.96 -5.56
CA LYS A 95 2.23 6.48 -6.07
C LYS A 95 2.05 7.32 -7.33
N ASN A 96 1.25 6.85 -8.29
CA ASN A 96 0.97 7.60 -9.52
C ASN A 96 0.22 8.90 -9.26
N ILE A 97 -0.78 8.88 -8.37
CA ILE A 97 -1.51 10.11 -8.00
C ILE A 97 -0.54 11.12 -7.37
N LEU A 98 0.28 10.69 -6.42
CA LEU A 98 1.30 11.54 -5.81
C LEU A 98 2.26 12.11 -6.86
N TYR A 99 2.74 11.28 -7.79
CA TYR A 99 3.61 11.73 -8.87
C TYR A 99 2.95 12.78 -9.77
N GLN A 100 1.66 12.64 -10.08
CA GLN A 100 0.91 13.65 -10.84
C GLN A 100 0.81 14.98 -10.11
N GLU A 101 0.56 14.95 -8.80
CA GLU A 101 0.54 16.17 -7.99
C GLU A 101 1.92 16.83 -7.91
N LEU A 102 2.98 16.05 -7.74
CA LEU A 102 4.36 16.55 -7.80
C LEU A 102 4.71 17.15 -9.16
N TYR A 103 4.22 16.54 -10.25
CA TYR A 103 4.44 17.05 -11.59
C TYR A 103 3.79 18.42 -11.81
N ARG A 104 2.65 18.69 -11.16
CA ARG A 104 2.07 20.04 -11.14
C ARG A 104 3.04 21.02 -10.50
N ILE A 105 3.61 20.70 -9.33
CA ILE A 105 4.63 21.55 -8.68
C ILE A 105 5.77 21.85 -9.65
N LYS A 106 6.27 20.84 -10.37
CA LYS A 106 7.34 21.01 -11.36
C LYS A 106 7.04 22.02 -12.45
N ASN A 107 5.78 22.17 -12.85
CA ASN A 107 5.40 23.11 -13.89
C ASN A 107 5.23 24.55 -13.38
N TYR A 108 5.05 24.73 -12.06
CA TYR A 108 4.76 26.04 -11.46
C TYR A 108 5.94 26.63 -10.67
N TYR A 109 6.94 25.83 -10.30
CA TYR A 109 8.06 26.24 -9.47
C TYR A 109 9.40 25.89 -10.13
N ASP A 110 10.43 26.68 -9.84
CA ASP A 110 11.80 26.40 -10.27
C ASP A 110 12.39 25.26 -9.42
N ILE A 111 12.27 24.03 -9.93
CA ILE A 111 12.65 22.82 -9.22
C ILE A 111 14.12 22.48 -9.48
N ASN A 112 14.84 22.14 -8.41
CA ASN A 112 16.14 21.51 -8.49
C ASN A 112 16.03 20.10 -9.13
N PRO A 113 16.63 19.86 -10.31
CA PRO A 113 16.49 18.59 -11.03
C PRO A 113 16.99 17.38 -10.26
N HIS A 114 18.01 17.56 -9.41
CA HIS A 114 18.55 16.49 -8.58
C HIS A 114 17.54 16.11 -7.47
N ASN A 115 16.97 17.11 -6.79
CA ASN A 115 15.99 16.89 -5.73
C ASN A 115 14.71 16.22 -6.25
N TRP A 116 14.28 16.64 -7.46
CA TRP A 116 13.21 15.96 -8.19
C TRP A 116 13.52 14.48 -8.40
N LYS A 117 14.71 14.17 -8.94
CA LYS A 117 15.11 12.79 -9.22
C LYS A 117 15.13 11.96 -7.93
N THR A 118 15.71 12.49 -6.85
CA THR A 118 15.74 11.81 -5.54
C THR A 118 14.34 11.48 -5.05
N LEU A 119 13.41 12.45 -5.08
CA LEU A 119 12.05 12.25 -4.60
C LEU A 119 11.27 11.23 -5.47
N VAL A 120 11.40 11.31 -6.79
CA VAL A 120 10.76 10.35 -7.70
C VAL A 120 11.31 8.94 -7.49
N ASN A 121 12.64 8.81 -7.34
CA ASN A 121 13.28 7.53 -7.03
C ASN A 121 12.81 6.96 -5.69
N MET A 122 12.56 7.80 -4.68
CA MET A 122 11.97 7.36 -3.41
C MET A 122 10.54 6.85 -3.55
N ILE A 123 9.74 7.47 -4.41
CA ILE A 123 8.35 7.07 -4.62
C ILE A 123 8.29 5.72 -5.35
N PHE A 124 9.10 5.55 -6.41
CA PHE A 124 9.00 4.37 -7.26
C PHE A 124 9.97 3.23 -6.92
N GLU A 125 10.99 3.49 -6.09
CA GLU A 125 12.18 2.65 -5.88
C GLU A 125 12.89 2.35 -7.22
N GLU A 126 14.19 2.67 -7.33
CA GLU A 126 14.97 2.22 -8.49
C GLU A 126 14.89 0.68 -8.59
N GLY A 127 14.28 0.18 -9.67
CA GLY A 127 14.18 -1.25 -9.93
C GLY A 127 13.05 -1.72 -10.85
N LYS A 128 12.04 -0.89 -11.12
CA LYS A 128 11.13 -1.14 -12.26
C LYS A 128 10.81 0.18 -12.92
N GLU A 129 11.40 0.39 -14.09
CA GLU A 129 10.83 1.25 -15.13
C GLU A 129 9.38 0.82 -15.35
N THR A 130 8.46 1.35 -14.56
CA THR A 130 7.08 1.43 -14.99
C THR A 130 7.11 2.40 -16.13
N SER A 131 7.11 1.85 -17.34
CA SER A 131 6.69 2.49 -18.58
C SER A 131 5.53 3.43 -18.25
N ILE A 132 5.85 4.71 -18.04
CA ILE A 132 4.86 5.77 -17.87
C ILE A 132 4.17 5.81 -19.23
N LYS A 133 3.02 5.15 -19.35
CA LYS A 133 2.12 5.38 -20.48
C LYS A 133 1.78 6.86 -20.40
N LYS A 134 2.34 7.65 -21.34
CA LYS A 134 1.86 8.99 -21.67
C LYS A 134 0.36 8.85 -21.92
N VAL A 135 -0.44 9.33 -20.98
CA VAL A 135 -1.82 9.68 -21.29
C VAL A 135 -1.72 11.06 -21.90
N SER A 136 -1.69 11.09 -23.22
CA SER A 136 -1.88 12.32 -23.99
C SER A 136 -3.36 12.72 -23.85
N TYR A 137 -3.61 13.97 -23.49
CA TYR A 137 -4.91 14.61 -23.67
C TYR A 137 -5.12 14.95 -25.14
#